data_AF-A0AAE3LRA8-F1
#
_entry.id   AF-A0AAE3LRA8-F1
#
_cell.length_a   1.000
_cell.length_b   1.000
_cell.length_c   1.000
_cell.angle_alpha   90.00
_cell.angle_beta   90.00
_cell.angle_gamma   90.00
#
_symmetry.space_group_name_H-M   'P 1'
#
loop_
_entity.id
_entity.type
_entity.pdbx_description
1 polymer ?
#
loop_
_entity_poly.entity_id
_entity_poly.type
_entity_poly.pdbx_seq_one_letter_code
_entity_poly.pdbx_strand_id
1 'polypeptide(L)' 'MGFDSVILLGHEKYYPKFGYEMTKKYGIKLPFEVPDENCMLIELTENALKDITGIVEYPKEFYE' A
#
# COMPACT_ATOMS: atom_id res chain seq x y z
N MET A 1 6.39 -13.82 -12.29
CA MET A 1 6.51 -12.44 -11.80
C MET A 1 6.79 -12.56 -10.31
N GLY A 2 7.95 -12.11 -9.84
CA GLY A 2 8.46 -12.38 -8.48
C GLY A 2 8.24 -11.22 -7.52
N PHE A 3 7.01 -10.70 -7.48
CA PHE A 3 6.61 -9.63 -6.57
C PHE A 3 5.59 -10.18 -5.58
N ASP A 4 5.70 -9.78 -4.31
CA ASP A 4 4.89 -10.33 -3.22
C ASP A 4 3.68 -9.46 -2.85
N SER A 5 3.69 -8.17 -3.18
CA SER A 5 2.59 -7.24 -2.90
C SER A 5 2.57 -6.06 -3.86
N VAL A 6 1.47 -5.31 -3.85
CA VAL A 6 1.31 -4.02 -4.54
C VAL A 6 0.85 -2.98 -3.53
N ILE A 7 1.43 -1.79 -3.58
CA ILE A 7 1.04 -0.62 -2.77
C ILE A 7 0.70 0.52 -3.72
N LEU A 8 -0.38 1.25 -3.43
CA LEU A 8 -0.80 2.39 -4.23
C LEU A 8 -1.48 3.48 -3.40
N LEU A 9 -1.50 4.67 -3.97
CA LEU A 9 -2.38 5.76 -3.57
C LEU A 9 -3.57 5.79 -4.54
N GLY A 10 -4.79 5.71 -4.03
CA GLY A 10 -5.96 5.56 -4.89
C GLY A 10 -7.27 5.93 -4.24
N HIS A 11 -8.35 5.94 -5.02
CA HIS A 11 -9.67 6.31 -4.52
C HIS A 11 -10.24 5.26 -3.55
N GLU A 12 -10.64 5.70 -2.36
CA GLU A 12 -11.12 4.86 -1.24
C GLU A 12 -12.20 3.84 -1.64
N LYS A 13 -13.12 4.22 -2.54
CA LYS A 13 -14.21 3.37 -3.02
C LYS A 13 -13.91 2.56 -4.29
N TYR A 14 -12.77 2.77 -4.95
CA TYR A 14 -12.48 2.12 -6.24
C TYR A 14 -11.66 0.84 -6.03
N TYR A 15 -10.52 0.93 -5.34
CA TYR A 15 -9.57 -0.17 -5.21
C TYR A 15 -10.02 -1.33 -4.30
N PRO A 16 -10.82 -1.12 -3.23
CA PRO A 16 -11.33 -2.24 -2.43
C PRO A 16 -12.19 -3.23 -3.23
N LYS A 17 -12.74 -2.82 -4.38
CA LYS A 17 -13.46 -3.72 -5.30
C LYS A 17 -12.59 -4.85 -5.85
N PHE A 18 -11.26 -4.71 -5.79
CA PHE A 18 -10.29 -5.69 -6.28
C PHE A 18 -9.53 -6.41 -5.16
N GLY A 19 -9.98 -6.30 -3.90
CA GLY A 19 -9.33 -6.94 -2.76
C GLY A 19 -8.20 -6.13 -2.12
N TYR A 20 -8.04 -4.86 -2.50
CA TYR A 20 -7.11 -3.97 -1.80
C TYR A 20 -7.63 -3.60 -0.42
N GLU A 21 -6.70 -3.45 0.52
CA GLU A 21 -6.94 -3.05 1.90
C GLU A 21 -6.11 -1.83 2.27
N MET A 22 -6.54 -1.10 3.32
CA MET A 22 -5.77 0.05 3.80
C MET A 22 -4.41 -0.38 4.36
N THR A 23 -3.33 0.29 3.96
CA THR A 23 -1.97 -0.01 4.43
C THR A 23 -1.84 0.10 5.96
N LYS A 24 -2.64 0.97 6.57
CA LYS A 24 -2.69 1.18 8.02
C LYS A 24 -2.97 -0.10 8.81
N LYS A 25 -3.73 -1.05 8.25
CA LYS A 25 -4.01 -2.34 8.90
C LYS A 25 -2.72 -3.17 9.14
N TYR A 26 -1.70 -2.91 8.33
CA TYR A 26 -0.40 -3.58 8.37
C TYR A 26 0.67 -2.71 9.04
N GLY A 27 0.33 -1.56 9.62
CA GLY A 27 1.34 -0.63 10.15
C GLY A 27 2.26 -0.03 9.08
N ILE A 28 1.83 -0.05 7.81
CA ILE A 28 2.56 0.51 6.67
C ILE A 28 1.99 1.89 6.34
N LYS A 29 2.87 2.87 6.13
CA LYS A 29 2.53 4.25 5.78
C LYS A 29 3.16 4.63 4.44
N LEU A 30 2.49 5.50 3.69
CA LEU A 30 3.07 6.18 2.55
C LEU A 30 3.86 7.41 3.02
N PRO A 31 4.87 7.87 2.27
CA PRO A 31 5.72 9.01 2.64
C PRO A 31 5.07 10.37 2.32
N PHE A 32 3.76 10.40 2.06
CA PHE A 32 3.00 11.57 1.66
C PHE A 32 1.92 11.91 2.70
N GLU A 33 1.58 13.19 2.84
CA GLU A 33 0.49 13.63 3.72
C GLU A 33 -0.85 13.48 3.01
N VAL A 34 -1.43 12.28 3.12
CA VAL A 34 -2.67 11.87 2.45
C VAL A 34 -3.58 11.13 3.43
N PRO A 35 -4.91 11.11 3.19
CA PRO A 35 -5.82 10.33 4.01
C PRO A 35 -5.48 8.83 4.00
N ASP A 36 -5.59 8.18 5.16
CA ASP A 36 -5.35 6.74 5.31
C ASP A 36 -6.24 5.90 4.38
N GLU A 37 -7.47 6.36 4.12
CA GLU A 37 -8.44 5.72 3.23
C GLU A 37 -8.01 5.69 1.76
N ASN A 38 -7.01 6.49 1.37
CA ASN A 38 -6.44 6.46 0.03
C ASN A 38 -5.18 5.60 -0.08
N CYS A 39 -4.57 5.23 1.06
CA CYS A 39 -3.37 4.40 1.11
C CYS A 39 -3.76 2.93 1.10
N MET A 40 -3.53 2.24 -0.02
CA MET A 40 -4.00 0.87 -0.23
C MET A 40 -2.87 -0.10 -0.56
N LEU A 41 -3.05 -1.38 -0.21
CA LEU A 41 -2.18 -2.48 -0.59
C LEU A 41 -2.96 -3.77 -0.90
N ILE A 42 -2.31 -4.70 -1.59
CA ILE A 42 -2.78 -6.08 -1.75
C ILE A 42 -1.58 -7.04 -1.72
N GLU A 43 -1.75 -8.17 -1.05
CA GLU A 43 -0.79 -9.28 -1.09
C GLU A 43 -1.01 -10.11 -2.37
N LEU A 44 0.06 -10.36 -3.13
CA LEU A 44 0.05 -11.27 -4.29
C LEU A 44 0.42 -12.69 -3.89
N THR A 45 1.20 -12.82 -2.83
CA THR A 45 1.56 -14.08 -2.17
C THR A 45 0.95 -14.06 -0.75
N GLU A 46 0.34 -15.16 -0.34
CA GLU A 46 -0.29 -15.26 1.00
C GLU A 46 0.72 -14.94 2.11
N ASN A 47 0.35 -14.03 3.03
CA ASN A 47 1.18 -13.58 4.16
C ASN A 47 2.51 -12.90 3.76
N ALA A 48 2.65 -12.41 2.53
CA ALA A 48 3.80 -11.65 2.04
C ALA A 48 4.21 -10.47 2.93
N LEU A 49 3.23 -9.78 3.52
CA LEU A 49 3.41 -8.60 4.35
C LEU A 49 3.32 -8.92 5.85
N LYS A 50 3.30 -10.20 6.21
CA LYS A 50 3.33 -10.61 7.61
C LYS A 50 4.59 -10.08 8.28
N ASP A 51 4.40 -9.39 9.40
CA ASP A 51 5.46 -8.76 10.20
C ASP A 51 6.22 -7.62 9.49
N ILE A 52 5.74 -7.15 8.32
CA ILE A 52 6.29 -5.99 7.61
C ILE A 52 5.53 -4.73 8.03
N THR A 53 6.27 -3.74 8.56
CA THR A 53 5.73 -2.44 8.98
C THR A 53 6.71 -1.33 8.62
N GLY A 54 6.27 -0.08 8.56
CA GLY A 54 7.17 1.07 8.32
C GLY A 54 6.64 2.07 7.28
N ILE A 55 7.55 2.75 6.61
CA ILE A 55 7.25 3.76 5.59
C ILE A 55 7.73 3.24 4.23
N VAL A 56 6.87 3.30 3.23
CA VAL A 56 7.21 2.92 1.85
C VAL A 56 8.14 3.97 1.25
N GLU A 57 9.22 3.50 0.62
CA GLU A 57 10.13 4.35 -0.14
C GLU A 57 9.74 4.29 -1.62
N TYR A 58 9.30 5.43 -2.15
CA TYR A 58 9.00 5.57 -3.58
C TYR A 58 10.26 5.98 -4.35
N PRO A 59 10.33 5.72 -5.67
CA PRO A 59 11.34 6.34 -6.52
C PRO A 59 11.33 7.87 -6.36
N LYS A 60 12.50 8.50 -6.50
CA LYS A 60 12.70 9.94 -6.28
C LYS A 60 11.77 10.82 -7.13
N GLU A 61 11.34 10.32 -8.30
CA GLU A 61 10.46 10.99 -9.24
C GLU A 61 9.06 11.27 -8.65
N PHE A 62 8.68 10.62 -7.54
CA PHE A 62 7.43 10.89 -6.83
C PHE A 62 7.53 12.00 -5.79
N TYR A 63 8.72 12.60 -5.59
CA TYR A 63 8.97 13.68 -4.61
C TYR A 63 9.23 15.04 -5.27
N GLU A 64 8.91 15.18 -6.56
CA GLU A 64 9.06 16.43 -7.33
C GLU A 64 7.87 17.39 -7.18
#